data_AF-A0A2U1FKH6-F1
#
_entry.id   AF-A0A2U1FKH6-F1
#
_cell.length_a   1.000
_cell.length_b   1.000
_cell.length_c   1.000
_cell.angle_alpha   90.00
_cell.angle_beta   90.00
_cell.angle_gamma   90.00
#
_symmetry.space_group_name_H-M   'P 1'
#
loop_
_entity.id
_entity.type
_entity.pdbx_description
1 polymer ?
#
loop_
_entity_poly.entity_id
_entity_poly.type
_entity_poly.pdbx_seq_one_letter_code
_entity_poly.pdbx_strand_id
1 'polypeptide(L)'
;MDDTFTSHDVIKALITKDKVKWDEFVEAYAKSGREKKQKEQIAVQQIGCYLGRNAKNLNLSNEGKEKNHKIPGLEGHNPREATKWSKQKGDK
;
A
#
# COMPACT_ATOMS: atom_id res chain seq x y z
N MET A 1 -13.15 18.75 2.24
CA MET A 1 -12.83 17.32 2.37
C MET A 1 -11.39 17.17 1.92
N ASP A 2 -10.51 16.94 2.89
CA ASP A 2 -9.10 16.66 2.63
C ASP A 2 -9.02 15.27 1.98
N ASP A 3 -8.75 15.21 0.68
CA ASP A 3 -8.55 13.96 -0.07
C ASP A 3 -7.17 13.36 0.26
N THR A 4 -6.92 13.15 1.55
CA THR A 4 -5.69 12.54 2.05
C THR A 4 -5.91 11.08 2.39
N PHE A 5 -4.93 10.24 2.07
CA PHE A 5 -4.94 8.81 2.38
C PHE A 5 -3.51 8.32 2.57
N THR A 6 -3.35 7.14 3.17
CA THR A 6 -2.04 6.50 3.30
C THR A 6 -1.87 5.37 2.30
N SER A 7 -0.63 5.00 1.99
CA SER A 7 -0.34 3.78 1.21
C SER A 7 -0.99 2.53 1.82
N HIS A 8 -1.21 2.52 3.14
CA HIS A 8 -1.86 1.44 3.86
C HIS A 8 -3.38 1.41 3.64
N ASP A 9 -4.03 2.57 3.46
CA ASP A 9 -5.45 2.63 3.12
C ASP A 9 -5.73 2.03 1.74
N VAL A 10 -4.81 2.24 0.78
CA VAL A 10 -4.88 1.61 -0.55
C VAL A 10 -4.83 0.09 -0.42
N ILE A 11 -3.91 -0.43 0.38
CA ILE A 11 -3.74 -1.87 0.59
C ILE A 11 -4.96 -2.46 1.31
N LYS A 12 -5.46 -1.79 2.35
CA LYS A 12 -6.69 -2.17 3.05
C LYS A 12 -7.87 -2.24 2.06
N ALA A 13 -8.00 -1.26 1.17
CA ALA A 13 -9.04 -1.24 0.15
C ALA A 13 -8.89 -2.39 -0.85
N LEU A 14 -7.67 -2.74 -1.26
CA LEU A 14 -7.42 -3.90 -2.12
C LEU A 14 -7.83 -5.21 -1.43
N ILE A 15 -7.39 -5.43 -0.18
CA ILE A 15 -7.75 -6.62 0.60
C ILE A 15 -9.28 -6.73 0.77
N THR A 16 -9.94 -5.61 1.10
CA THR A 16 -11.38 -5.58 1.38
C THR A 16 -12.21 -5.79 0.11
N LYS A 17 -11.78 -5.24 -1.03
CA LYS A 17 -12.52 -5.34 -2.30
C LYS A 17 -12.30 -6.67 -3.01
N ASP A 18 -11.08 -7.19 -2.97
CA ASP A 18 -10.69 -8.37 -3.74
C ASP A 18 -9.55 -9.12 -3.04
N LYS A 19 -9.91 -9.85 -1.96
CA LYS A 19 -8.95 -10.63 -1.18
C LYS A 19 -8.24 -11.68 -2.02
N VAL A 20 -8.92 -12.29 -3.00
CA VAL A 20 -8.33 -13.33 -3.87
C VAL A 20 -7.19 -12.74 -4.68
N LYS A 21 -7.40 -11.62 -5.38
CA LYS A 21 -6.32 -10.96 -6.12
C LYS A 21 -5.19 -10.46 -5.23
N TRP A 22 -5.50 -10.02 -4.01
CA TRP A 22 -4.47 -9.66 -3.05
C TRP A 22 -3.60 -10.87 -2.69
N ASP A 23 -4.21 -12.00 -2.34
CA ASP A 23 -3.48 -13.21 -1.97
C ASP A 23 -2.66 -13.74 -3.17
N GLU A 24 -3.20 -13.71 -4.40
CA GLU A 24 -2.46 -14.03 -5.63
C GLU A 24 -1.25 -13.10 -5.84
N PHE A 25 -1.43 -11.79 -5.63
CA PHE A 25 -0.35 -10.81 -5.74
C PHE A 25 0.75 -11.06 -4.70
N VAL A 26 0.39 -11.41 -3.47
CA VAL A 26 1.35 -11.78 -2.42
C VAL A 26 2.08 -13.07 -2.79
N GLU A 27 1.35 -14.08 -3.28
CA GLU A 27 1.92 -15.37 -3.68
C GLU A 27 2.83 -15.27 -4.91
N ALA A 28 2.67 -14.25 -5.77
CA ALA A 28 3.62 -13.98 -6.85
C ALA A 28 5.07 -13.74 -6.36
N TYR A 29 5.26 -13.39 -5.08
CA TYR A 29 6.58 -13.26 -4.46
C TYR A 29 7.11 -14.56 -3.83
N ALA A 30 6.46 -15.69 -4.07
CA ALA A 30 6.91 -17.01 -3.64
C ALA A 30 8.32 -17.32 -4.16
N LYS A 31 9.26 -17.52 -3.23
CA LYS A 31 10.61 -18.02 -3.46
C LYS A 31 10.92 -19.02 -2.36
N SER A 32 11.78 -20.01 -2.61
CA SER A 32 12.17 -21.01 -1.61
C SER A 32 12.57 -20.34 -0.29
N GLY A 33 11.98 -20.80 0.81
CA GLY A 33 12.25 -20.28 2.16
C GLY A 33 11.53 -18.99 2.54
N ARG A 34 10.66 -18.40 1.69
CA ARG A 34 9.90 -17.21 2.06
C ARG A 34 8.59 -17.54 2.76
N GLU A 35 8.47 -17.08 4.00
CA GLU A 35 7.22 -17.13 4.77
C GLU A 35 6.23 -16.07 4.29
N LYS A 36 4.93 -16.29 4.57
CA LYS A 36 3.84 -15.36 4.21
C LYS A 36 4.14 -13.91 4.60
N LYS A 37 4.67 -13.69 5.81
CA LYS A 37 5.09 -12.38 6.32
C LYS A 37 6.06 -11.65 5.39
N GLN A 38 7.06 -12.36 4.85
CA GLN A 38 8.06 -11.77 3.98
C GLN A 38 7.47 -11.42 2.61
N LYS A 39 6.58 -12.28 2.09
CA LYS A 39 5.85 -12.01 0.84
C LYS A 39 4.96 -10.77 0.98
N GLU A 40 4.19 -10.68 2.08
CA GLU A 40 3.35 -9.52 2.39
C GLU A 40 4.19 -8.23 2.50
N GLN A 41 5.35 -8.28 3.17
CA GLN A 41 6.25 -7.13 3.26
C GLN A 41 6.69 -6.64 1.87
N ILE A 42 7.05 -7.55 0.96
CA ILE A 42 7.45 -7.20 -0.40
C ILE A 42 6.26 -6.59 -1.15
N ALA A 43 5.08 -7.20 -1.07
CA ALA A 43 3.86 -6.71 -1.73
C ALA A 43 3.51 -5.27 -1.28
N VAL A 44 3.53 -5.02 0.03
CA VAL A 44 3.31 -3.68 0.62
C VAL A 44 4.33 -2.68 0.08
N GLN A 45 5.62 -3.06 0.03
CA GLN A 45 6.68 -2.21 -0.49
C GLN A 45 6.47 -1.87 -1.97
N GLN A 46 6.08 -2.86 -2.79
CA GLN A 46 5.89 -2.66 -4.23
C GLN A 46 4.73 -1.71 -4.52
N ILE A 47 3.64 -1.78 -3.76
CA ILE A 47 2.53 -0.81 -3.86
C ILE A 47 3.02 0.59 -3.46
N GLY A 48 3.78 0.71 -2.37
CA GLY A 48 4.39 1.98 -1.98
C GLY A 48 5.30 2.57 -3.07
N CYS A 49 6.15 1.74 -3.68
CA CYS A 49 6.99 2.14 -4.80
C CYS A 49 6.18 2.53 -6.04
N TYR A 50 5.09 1.81 -6.34
CA TYR A 50 4.21 2.14 -7.46
C TYR A 50 3.56 3.52 -7.27
N LEU A 51 3.00 3.79 -6.09
CA LEU A 51 2.43 5.10 -5.76
C LEU A 51 3.48 6.21 -5.89
N GLY A 52 4.70 5.99 -5.39
CA GLY A 52 5.79 6.96 -5.51
C GLY A 52 6.21 7.23 -6.96
N ARG A 53 6.39 6.18 -7.77
CA ARG A 53 6.80 6.30 -9.18
C ARG A 53 5.73 6.97 -10.03
N ASN A 54 4.45 6.77 -9.69
CA ASN A 54 3.32 7.25 -10.47
C ASN A 54 2.63 8.47 -9.86
N ALA A 55 3.16 9.05 -8.77
CA ALA A 55 2.49 10.12 -8.02
C ALA A 55 2.03 11.27 -8.93
N LYS A 56 2.90 11.74 -9.84
CA LYS A 56 2.55 12.80 -10.81
C LYS A 56 1.39 12.40 -11.73
N ASN A 57 1.41 11.18 -12.26
CA ASN A 57 0.38 10.68 -13.17
C ASN A 57 -0.95 10.42 -12.44
N LEU A 58 -0.88 10.15 -11.14
CA LEU A 58 -2.04 9.93 -10.27
C LEU A 58 -2.53 11.22 -9.60
N ASN A 59 -1.91 12.38 -9.90
CA ASN A 59 -2.17 13.67 -9.25
C ASN A 59 -2.06 13.57 -7.72
N LEU A 60 -0.99 12.94 -7.22
CA LEU A 60 -0.72 12.75 -5.80
C LEU A 60 0.47 13.61 -5.35
N SER A 61 0.34 14.23 -4.18
CA SER A 61 1.45 14.86 -3.46
C SER A 61 1.86 13.99 -2.27
N ASN A 62 3.17 13.89 -2.03
CA ASN A 62 3.71 13.16 -0.88
C ASN A 62 3.73 14.07 0.34
N GLU A 63 2.95 13.72 1.37
CA GLU A 63 2.81 14.47 2.63
C GLU A 63 3.72 13.93 3.75
N GLY A 64 4.66 13.06 3.40
CA GLY A 64 5.61 12.44 4.34
C GLY A 64 5.14 11.09 4.87
N LYS A 65 5.63 10.75 6.08
CA LYS A 65 5.41 9.45 6.71
C LYS A 65 4.48 9.56 7.91
N GLU A 66 3.60 8.58 8.05
CA GLU A 66 2.70 8.45 9.18
C GLU A 66 3.03 7.16 9.96
N LYS A 67 3.28 7.29 11.27
CA LYS A 67 3.66 6.19 12.16
C LYS A 67 2.43 5.48 12.73
N ASN A 68 2.63 4.24 13.19
CA ASN A 68 1.62 3.42 13.87
C ASN A 68 0.36 3.10 13.03
N HIS A 69 0.49 3.14 11.71
CA HIS A 69 -0.63 2.87 10.81
C HIS A 69 -0.69 1.37 10.48
N LYS A 70 -1.59 0.64 11.13
CA LYS A 70 -1.79 -0.80 10.88
C LYS A 70 -2.59 -1.01 9.58
N ILE A 71 -2.38 -2.16 8.94
CA ILE A 71 -3.20 -2.61 7.81
C ILE A 71 -4.07 -3.78 8.29
N PRO A 72 -5.39 -3.58 8.49
CA PRO A 72 -6.31 -4.68 8.76
C PRO A 72 -6.28 -5.68 7.59
N GLY A 73 -6.13 -6.96 7.91
CA GLY A 73 -6.13 -8.05 6.92
C GLY A 73 -4.74 -8.53 6.46
N LEU A 74 -3.65 -7.92 6.92
CA LEU A 74 -2.33 -8.57 6.88
C LEU A 74 -2.23 -9.58 8.02
N GLU A 75 -1.83 -10.81 7.72
CA GLU A 75 -1.78 -11.89 8.71
C GLU A 75 -0.36 -12.14 9.24
N GLY A 76 0.68 -11.82 8.45
CA GLY A 76 2.08 -12.02 8.83
C GLY A 76 2.86 -10.73 9.08
N HIS A 77 2.55 -9.67 8.35
CA HIS A 77 3.31 -8.42 8.35
C HIS A 77 2.57 -7.28 9.05
N ASN A 78 3.26 -6.57 9.95
CA ASN A 78 2.73 -5.38 10.62
C ASN A 78 3.64 -4.18 10.31
N PRO A 79 3.37 -3.44 9.21
CA PRO A 79 4.18 -2.29 8.83
C PRO A 79 4.01 -1.16 9.85
N ARG A 80 5.11 -0.47 10.17
CA ARG A 80 5.14 0.57 11.21
C ARG A 80 4.89 1.98 10.68
N GLU A 81 5.10 2.19 9.38
CA GLU A 81 5.06 3.49 8.73
C GLU A 81 4.35 3.38 7.39
N ALA A 82 3.45 4.31 7.12
CA ALA A 82 2.83 4.49 5.81
C ALA A 82 3.30 5.80 5.18
N THR A 83 3.26 5.91 3.85
CA THR A 83 3.39 7.22 3.20
C THR A 83 2.01 7.87 3.16
N LYS A 84 1.90 9.12 3.60
CA LYS A 84 0.69 9.92 3.47
C LYS A 84 0.70 10.62 2.12
N TRP A 85 -0.45 10.60 1.45
CA TRP A 85 -0.67 11.17 0.13
C TRP A 85 -1.85 12.12 0.17
N SER A 86 -1.81 13.18 -0.62
CA SER A 86 -2.95 14.06 -0.88
C SER A 86 -3.26 14.05 -2.38
N LYS A 87 -4.55 14.02 -2.74
CA LYS A 87 -4.96 14.16 -4.14
C LYS A 87 -5.01 15.64 -4.50
N GLN A 88 -4.24 16.02 -5.52
CA GLN A 88 -4.32 17.36 -6.07
C GLN A 88 -5.63 17.48 -6.86
N LYS A 89 -6.45 18.48 -6.51
CA LYS A 89 -7.52 18.93 -7.39
C LYS A 89 -6.84 19.57 -8.59
N GLY A 90 -6.94 18.96 -9.75
CA GLY A 90 -6.57 19.64 -10.98
C GLY A 90 -7.51 20.81 -11.17
N ASP A 91 -6.99 22.04 -11.09
CA ASP A 91 -7.65 23.18 -11.71
C ASP A 91 -7.79 22.84 -13.19
N LYS A 92 -9.03 22.70 -13.63
CA LYS A 92 -9.41 22.37 -14.99
C LYS A 92 -10.03 23.58 -15.64
#